data_AF-A0A945D6P7-F1
#
_entry.id   AF-A0A945D6P7-F1
#
_cell.length_a   1.000
_cell.length_b   1.000
_cell.length_c   1.000
_cell.angle_alpha   90.00
_cell.angle_beta   90.00
_cell.angle_gamma   90.00
#
_symmetry.space_group_name_H-M   'P 1'
#
loop_
_entity.id
_entity.type
_entity.pdbx_description
1 polymer ?
#
loop_
_entity_poly.entity_id
_entity_poly.type
_entity_poly.pdbx_seq_one_letter_code
_entity_poly.pdbx_strand_id
1 'polypeptide(L)' 'MFELQSTITCPECGHTETETMPTDACQFFYDCKGCGELLKPLDGDCCVYCSYATVPCPPVQENGKGCC' A
#
# COMPACT_ATOMS: atom_id res chain seq x y z
N MET A 1 -12.60 -13.37 -0.20
CA MET A 1 -13.04 -11.95 -0.36
C MET A 1 -11.80 -11.13 -0.09
N PHE A 2 -11.37 -10.34 -1.07
CA PHE A 2 -10.25 -9.40 -0.92
C PHE A 2 -10.83 -8.00 -0.75
N GLU A 3 -10.24 -7.22 0.15
CA GLU A 3 -10.61 -5.83 0.40
C GLU A 3 -9.71 -4.91 -0.43
N LEU A 4 -10.35 -4.10 -1.28
CA LEU A 4 -9.66 -3.10 -2.09
C LEU A 4 -9.42 -1.81 -1.32
N GLN A 5 -10.23 -1.50 -0.30
CA GLN A 5 -9.96 -0.34 0.54
C GLN A 5 -8.87 -0.66 1.54
N SER A 6 -7.85 0.17 1.56
CA SER A 6 -6.75 0.09 2.51
C SER A 6 -6.35 1.48 2.95
N THR A 7 -5.98 1.61 4.22
CA THR A 7 -5.55 2.90 4.76
C THR A 7 -4.04 2.95 4.75
N ILE A 8 -3.47 3.76 3.86
CA ILE A 8 -2.04 4.06 3.84
C ILE A 8 -1.74 5.04 4.95
N THR A 9 -0.72 4.74 5.76
CA THR A 9 -0.22 5.66 6.79
C THR A 9 1.16 6.16 6.39
N CYS A 10 1.32 7.47 6.27
CA CYS A 10 2.61 8.08 6.01
C CYS A 10 3.48 8.07 7.27
N PRO A 11 4.68 7.45 7.25
CA PRO A 11 5.57 7.42 8.41
C PRO A 11 6.22 8.79 8.72
N GLU A 12 6.33 9.68 7.72
CA GLU A 12 7.00 10.97 7.87
C GLU A 12 6.13 12.01 8.62
N CYS A 13 4.83 12.06 8.30
CA CYS A 13 3.90 13.05 8.88
C CYS A 13 2.77 12.43 9.72
N GLY A 14 2.60 11.11 9.71
CA GLY A 14 1.51 10.42 10.38
C GLY A 14 0.15 10.56 9.68
N HIS A 15 0.10 11.11 8.47
CA HIS A 15 -1.14 11.24 7.70
C HIS A 15 -1.64 9.87 7.25
N THR A 16 -2.91 9.59 7.51
CA THR A 16 -3.58 8.36 7.09
C THR A 16 -4.58 8.67 5.99
N GLU A 17 -4.53 7.91 4.90
CA GLU A 17 -5.49 8.06 3.82
C GLU A 17 -6.01 6.71 3.36
N THR A 18 -7.34 6.62 3.25
CA THR A 18 -8.00 5.41 2.77
C THR A 18 -8.13 5.47 1.26
N GLU A 19 -7.35 4.63 0.58
CA GLU A 19 -7.32 4.52 -0.86
C GLU A 19 -7.82 3.14 -1.31
N THR A 20 -8.43 3.11 -2.48
CA THR A 20 -8.90 1.87 -3.09
C THR A 20 -7.78 1.32 -3.98
N MET A 21 -7.14 0.24 -3.53
CA MET A 21 -6.11 -0.48 -4.27
C MET A 21 -6.63 -0.87 -5.65
N PRO A 22 -5.93 -0.49 -6.72
CA PRO A 22 -6.26 -0.97 -8.05
C PRO A 22 -5.98 -2.48 -8.11
N THR A 23 -6.96 -3.24 -8.60
CA THR A 23 -6.80 -4.69 -8.84
C THR A 23 -5.84 -5.00 -9.99
N ASP A 24 -5.54 -4.00 -10.82
CA ASP A 24 -4.84 -4.15 -12.08
C ASP A 24 -3.33 -3.81 -11.99
N ALA A 25 -2.87 -3.19 -10.89
CA ALA A 25 -1.47 -2.76 -10.77
C ALA A 25 -0.98 -2.62 -9.33
N CYS A 26 0.31 -2.88 -9.10
CA CYS A 26 1.00 -2.55 -7.86
C CYS A 26 1.49 -1.11 -7.87
N GLN A 27 1.10 -0.34 -6.86
CA GLN A 27 1.47 1.06 -6.69
C GLN A 27 2.81 1.12 -5.93
N PHE A 28 3.89 1.43 -6.66
CA PHE A 28 5.25 1.47 -6.11
C PHE A 28 5.60 2.84 -5.52
N PHE A 29 4.91 3.89 -5.93
CA PHE A 29 5.17 5.26 -5.48
C PHE A 29 3.88 5.90 -5.04
N TYR A 30 3.77 6.21 -3.76
CA TYR A 30 2.61 6.88 -3.20
C TYR A 30 2.95 8.31 -2.82
N ASP A 31 2.25 9.26 -3.43
CA ASP A 31 2.38 10.67 -3.09
C ASP A 31 1.49 10.98 -1.88
N CYS A 32 2.11 11.32 -0.75
CA CYS A 32 1.36 11.60 0.46
C CYS A 32 0.55 12.90 0.31
N LYS A 33 -0.78 12.83 0.36
CA LYS A 33 -1.62 14.05 0.29
C LYS A 33 -1.49 15.00 1.49
N GLY A 34 -0.88 14.53 2.59
CA GLY A 34 -0.62 15.35 3.78
C GLY A 34 0.62 16.24 3.67
N CYS A 35 1.75 15.66 3.25
CA CYS A 35 3.05 16.36 3.19
C CYS A 35 3.62 16.54 1.78
N GLY A 36 3.07 15.86 0.77
CA GLY A 36 3.61 15.81 -0.59
C GLY A 36 4.89 14.99 -0.73
N GLU A 37 5.24 14.19 0.28
CA GLU A 37 6.39 13.29 0.24
C GLU A 37 6.05 12.06 -0.61
N LEU A 38 7.00 11.67 -1.45
CA LEU A 38 6.86 10.52 -2.35
C LEU A 38 7.37 9.25 -1.65
N LEU A 39 6.44 8.51 -1.05
CA LEU A 39 6.71 7.27 -0.33
C LEU A 39 7.08 6.14 -1.30
N LYS A 40 8.09 5.36 -0.89
CA LYS A 40 8.59 4.18 -1.61
C LYS A 40 8.49 2.96 -0.71
N PRO A 41 8.15 1.77 -1.23
CA PRO A 41 8.09 0.56 -0.43
C PRO A 41 9.43 0.24 0.21
N LEU A 42 9.37 -0.49 1.31
CA LEU A 42 10.55 -0.98 2.02
C LEU A 42 11.23 -2.12 1.22
N ASP A 43 12.53 -2.31 1.44
CA ASP A 43 13.28 -3.42 0.88
C ASP A 43 12.66 -4.76 1.33
N GLY A 44 12.07 -5.49 0.38
CA GLY A 44 11.36 -6.75 0.62
C GLY A 44 9.86 -6.69 0.37
N ASP A 45 9.28 -5.50 0.19
CA ASP A 45 7.87 -5.31 -0.16
C ASP A 45 7.67 -4.98 -1.64
N CYS A 46 6.57 -5.48 -2.20
CA CYS A 46 6.24 -5.31 -3.61
C CYS A 46 5.56 -3.96 -3.95
N CYS A 47 4.91 -3.32 -2.97
CA CYS A 47 4.17 -2.07 -3.17
C CYS A 47 4.05 -1.28 -1.86
N VAL A 48 3.76 0.01 -1.98
CA VAL A 48 3.58 0.92 -0.82
C VAL A 48 2.47 0.45 0.12
N TYR A 49 1.48 -0.28 -0.41
CA TYR A 49 0.41 -0.86 0.37
C TYR A 49 0.90 -2.00 1.28
N CYS A 50 1.82 -2.84 0.83
CA CYS A 50 2.37 -3.90 1.69
C CYS A 50 3.22 -3.33 2.83
N SER A 51 3.93 -2.22 2.59
CA SER A 51 4.77 -1.60 3.62
C SER A 51 4.00 -0.69 4.59
N TYR A 52 3.07 0.12 4.07
CA TYR A 52 2.47 1.23 4.82
C TYR A 52 0.95 1.17 4.93
N ALA A 53 0.27 0.27 4.22
CA ALA A 53 -1.17 0.15 4.34
C ALA A 53 -1.57 -0.87 5.42
N THR A 54 -2.78 -0.68 5.94
CA THR A 54 -3.39 -1.59 6.91
C THR A 54 -3.72 -2.96 6.32
N VAL A 55 -4.02 -3.00 5.02
CA VAL A 55 -4.42 -4.20 4.30
C VAL A 55 -3.44 -4.42 3.13
N PRO A 56 -2.82 -5.62 3.01
CA PRO A 56 -1.83 -5.90 1.97
C PRO A 56 -2.48 -6.01 0.58
N CYS A 57 -1.68 -6.04 -0.49
CA CYS A 57 -2.21 -6.02 -1.85
C CYS A 57 -3.11 -7.23 -2.19
N PRO A 58 -4.10 -7.07 -3.10
CA PRO A 58 -5.03 -8.13 -3.48
C PRO A 58 -4.37 -9.49 -3.81
N PRO A 59 -3.27 -9.57 -4.57
CA PRO A 59 -2.64 -10.88 -4.86
C PRO A 59 -2.11 -11.58 -3.61
N VAL A 60 -1.69 -10.84 -2.56
CA VAL A 60 -1.26 -11.43 -1.28
C VAL A 60 -2.47 -11.91 -0.47
N GLN A 61 -3.59 -11.18 -0.51
CA GLN A 61 -4.84 -11.57 0.15
C GLN A 61 -5.47 -12.82 -0.49
N GLU A 62 -5.45 -12.93 -1.83
CA GLU A 62 -6.02 -14.07 -2.55
C GLU A 62 -5.15 -15.33 -2.47
N ASN A 63 -3.84 -15.21 -2.65
CA ASN A 63 -2.97 -16.39 -2.72
C ASN A 63 -2.38 -16.81 -1.36
N GLY A 64 -2.55 -16.02 -0.28
CA GLY A 64 -2.05 -16.34 1.06
C GLY A 64 -0.53 -16.59 1.15
N LYS A 65 0.19 -16.32 0.06
CA LYS A 65 1.63 -16.45 -0.09
C LYS A 65 2.17 -15.07 -0.41
N GLY A 66 2.88 -14.51 0.56
CA GLY A 66 3.72 -13.35 0.32
C GLY A 66 4.71 -13.65 -0.79
N CYS A 67 4.62 -12.82 -1.83
CA CYS A 67 5.63 -12.50 -2.84
C CYS A 67 5.97 -13.56 -3.91
N CYS A 68 6.09 -13.03 -5.15
CA CYS A 68 6.88 -13.46 -6.32
C CYS A 68 6.99 -14.95 -6.67
#